data_AF-A0A2S0JVE9-F1
#
_entry.id   AF-A0A2S0JVE9-F1
#
_cell.length_a   1.000
_cell.length_b   1.000
_cell.length_c   1.000
_cell.angle_alpha   90.00
_cell.angle_beta   90.00
_cell.angle_gamma   90.00
#
_symmetry.space_group_name_H-M   'P 1'
#
loop_
_entity.id
_entity.type
_entity.pdbx_description
1 polymer ?
#
loop_
_entity_poly.entity_id
_entity_poly.type
_entity_poly.pdbx_seq_one_letter_code
_entity_poly.pdbx_strand_id
1 'polypeptide(L)'
;MGGDTVIRKNVLFLTVCLLFMSICLTDMRTSAEKGRSEYEKTGEVVWDIDTKDKIVALTFDDGPHPKYTAKILDTLAKYEAKATFFIIGQNAEKYPELVSRTYKEGHELANHTYSHPYKVSIPDLQEELRQTNQMIYSITGFSPVLFRPVGGNYTEKMINTAVNNGYKVVMWSWHQDTQDWKEPGANKIVQKVLGGTKPGDVILFHDGGGNRTQTIKALEEIIPTLKKQGYTFVTVSELIEKKQQQEKIQ
;
A
#
# COMPACT_ATOMS: atom_id res chain seq x y z
N MET A 1 58.87 -50.05 -3.31
CA MET A 1 57.40 -50.25 -3.36
C MET A 1 56.76 -49.13 -2.55
N GLY A 2 55.97 -48.23 -3.16
CA GLY A 2 55.21 -47.22 -2.37
C GLY A 2 54.82 -45.89 -3.03
N GLY A 3 55.24 -45.59 -4.27
CA GLY A 3 55.00 -44.26 -4.87
C GLY A 3 53.68 -44.10 -5.66
N ASP A 4 53.28 -45.14 -6.42
CA ASP A 4 52.26 -44.97 -7.48
C ASP A 4 50.81 -44.98 -6.99
N THR A 5 50.55 -45.51 -5.80
CA THR A 5 49.18 -45.66 -5.27
C THR A 5 48.62 -44.36 -4.67
N VAL A 6 49.50 -43.44 -4.26
CA VAL A 6 49.11 -42.17 -3.63
C VAL A 6 48.65 -41.14 -4.66
N ILE A 7 49.30 -41.10 -5.83
CA ILE A 7 49.00 -40.12 -6.88
C ILE A 7 47.62 -40.40 -7.52
N ARG A 8 47.25 -41.66 -7.75
CA ARG A 8 45.94 -42.02 -8.32
C ARG A 8 44.75 -41.73 -7.40
N LYS A 9 44.90 -41.84 -6.07
CA LYS A 9 43.86 -41.46 -5.11
C LYS A 9 43.64 -39.94 -5.06
N ASN A 10 44.73 -39.16 -5.18
CA ASN A 10 44.65 -37.70 -5.14
C ASN A 10 44.01 -37.10 -6.41
N VAL A 11 44.25 -37.69 -7.59
CA VAL A 11 43.63 -37.22 -8.85
C VAL A 11 42.12 -37.52 -8.90
N LEU A 12 41.69 -38.68 -8.35
CA LEU A 12 40.26 -39.03 -8.26
C LEU A 12 39.51 -38.17 -7.23
N PHE A 13 40.16 -37.77 -6.13
CA PHE A 13 39.57 -36.87 -5.14
C PHE A 13 39.45 -35.43 -5.67
N LEU A 14 40.43 -34.96 -6.45
CA LEU A 14 40.41 -33.61 -7.04
C LEU A 14 39.30 -33.44 -8.10
N THR A 15 39.01 -34.49 -8.88
CA THR A 15 37.96 -34.45 -9.91
C THR A 15 36.55 -34.51 -9.31
N VAL A 16 36.34 -35.25 -8.22
CA VAL A 16 35.06 -35.26 -7.49
C VAL A 16 34.79 -33.92 -6.79
N CYS A 17 35.83 -33.27 -6.23
CA CYS A 17 35.70 -31.93 -5.64
C CYS A 17 35.36 -30.84 -6.68
N LEU A 18 35.91 -30.92 -7.90
CA LEU A 18 35.61 -29.97 -8.96
C LEU A 18 34.19 -30.15 -9.55
N LEU A 19 33.68 -31.39 -9.60
CA LEU A 19 32.29 -31.68 -9.97
C LEU A 19 31.28 -31.23 -8.90
N PHE A 20 31.62 -31.36 -7.61
CA PHE A 20 30.80 -30.82 -6.52
C PHE A 20 30.82 -29.29 -6.44
N MET A 21 31.95 -28.63 -6.76
CA MET A 21 32.01 -27.16 -6.84
C MET A 21 31.18 -26.60 -8.00
N SER A 22 31.10 -27.33 -9.13
CA SER A 22 30.29 -26.90 -10.27
C SER A 22 28.78 -27.03 -9.99
N ILE A 23 28.37 -28.04 -9.22
CA ILE A 23 26.98 -28.21 -8.78
C ILE A 23 26.60 -27.15 -7.71
N CYS A 24 27.51 -26.81 -6.80
CA CYS A 24 27.27 -25.79 -5.76
C CYS A 24 27.23 -24.34 -6.29
N LEU A 25 27.70 -24.07 -7.51
CA LEU A 25 27.64 -22.72 -8.10
C LEU A 25 26.33 -22.43 -8.84
N THR A 26 25.41 -23.40 -8.95
CA THR A 26 24.17 -23.20 -9.72
C THR A 26 22.94 -22.74 -8.93
N ASP A 27 23.00 -22.71 -7.58
CA ASP A 27 21.82 -22.37 -6.75
C ASP A 27 22.02 -21.19 -5.79
N MET A 28 23.00 -20.31 -6.05
CA MET A 28 22.98 -18.94 -5.53
C MET A 28 22.43 -17.98 -6.58
N ARG A 29 21.21 -18.23 -7.06
CA ARG A 29 20.36 -17.12 -7.49
C ARG A 29 19.89 -16.43 -6.22
N THR A 30 20.60 -15.37 -5.80
CA THR A 30 19.92 -14.34 -5.01
C THR A 30 18.73 -13.91 -5.87
N SER A 31 17.51 -14.24 -5.46
CA SER A 31 16.32 -13.72 -6.14
C SER A 31 16.48 -12.20 -6.12
N ALA A 32 16.71 -11.59 -7.28
CA ALA A 32 16.66 -10.15 -7.39
C ALA A 32 15.31 -9.73 -6.83
N GLU A 33 15.29 -8.79 -5.88
CA GLU A 33 14.04 -8.31 -5.33
C GLU A 33 13.16 -7.82 -6.47
N LYS A 34 11.93 -8.35 -6.53
CA LYS A 34 11.00 -8.03 -7.61
C LYS A 34 10.80 -6.52 -7.71
N GLY A 35 10.98 -5.96 -8.90
CA GLY A 35 10.74 -4.55 -9.18
C GLY A 35 9.25 -4.23 -9.34
N ARG A 36 8.91 -2.93 -9.34
CA ARG A 36 7.53 -2.43 -9.59
C ARG A 36 6.88 -3.08 -10.82
N SER A 37 7.62 -3.17 -11.92
CA SER A 37 7.11 -3.73 -13.20
C SER A 37 6.73 -5.20 -13.11
N GLU A 38 7.27 -5.96 -12.16
CA GLU A 38 6.91 -7.36 -11.96
C GLU A 38 5.60 -7.48 -11.18
N TYR A 39 5.42 -6.67 -10.14
CA TYR A 39 4.18 -6.62 -9.37
C TYR A 39 3.01 -6.00 -10.15
N GLU A 40 3.28 -5.06 -11.05
CA GLU A 40 2.24 -4.49 -11.92
C GLU A 40 1.67 -5.53 -12.89
N LYS A 41 2.48 -6.50 -13.32
CA LYS A 41 2.03 -7.61 -14.19
C LYS A 41 1.14 -8.59 -13.43
N THR A 42 1.44 -8.86 -12.16
CA THR A 42 0.62 -9.77 -11.33
C THR A 42 -0.60 -9.05 -10.75
N GLY A 43 -0.55 -7.72 -10.64
CA GLY A 43 -1.58 -6.92 -9.98
C GLY A 43 -1.65 -7.17 -8.47
N GLU A 44 -0.59 -7.75 -7.89
CA GLU A 44 -0.45 -7.98 -6.44
C GLU A 44 -0.21 -6.68 -5.68
N VAL A 45 0.47 -5.73 -6.32
CA VAL A 45 0.73 -4.39 -5.79
C VAL A 45 0.23 -3.33 -6.76
N VAL A 46 -0.46 -2.32 -6.24
CA VAL A 46 -1.08 -1.24 -7.02
C VAL A 46 -0.50 0.09 -6.57
N TRP A 47 0.15 0.82 -7.48
CA TRP A 47 0.60 2.21 -7.25
C TRP A 47 -0.37 3.21 -7.87
N ASP A 48 -0.83 2.90 -9.06
CA ASP A 48 -1.70 3.68 -9.93
C ASP A 48 -2.27 2.73 -11.00
N ILE A 49 -3.16 3.24 -11.86
CA ILE A 49 -3.62 2.51 -13.04
C ILE A 49 -3.38 3.33 -14.30
N ASP A 50 -3.13 2.66 -15.43
CA ASP A 50 -3.14 3.31 -16.73
C ASP A 50 -4.59 3.42 -17.23
N THR A 51 -5.09 4.65 -17.34
CA THR A 51 -6.45 4.93 -17.81
C THR A 51 -6.51 6.32 -18.45
N LYS A 52 -7.47 6.53 -19.35
CA LYS A 52 -7.81 7.86 -19.88
C LYS A 52 -8.96 8.51 -19.11
N ASP A 53 -9.69 7.74 -18.31
CA ASP A 53 -10.80 8.23 -17.51
C ASP A 53 -10.26 9.12 -16.40
N LYS A 54 -10.78 10.34 -16.27
CA LYS A 54 -10.39 11.28 -15.21
C LYS A 54 -10.94 10.82 -13.85
N ILE A 55 -10.35 9.76 -13.32
CA ILE A 55 -10.64 9.20 -12.00
C ILE A 55 -9.35 9.19 -11.17
N VAL A 56 -9.47 9.48 -9.89
CA VAL A 56 -8.35 9.42 -8.92
C VAL A 56 -8.84 8.87 -7.59
N ALA A 57 -7.94 8.24 -6.85
CA ALA A 57 -8.22 7.76 -5.49
C ALA A 57 -7.50 8.63 -4.45
N LEU A 58 -8.25 9.25 -3.57
CA LEU A 58 -7.71 9.89 -2.37
C LEU A 58 -7.53 8.80 -1.30
N THR A 59 -6.33 8.72 -0.72
CA THR A 59 -6.03 7.75 0.33
C THR A 59 -5.50 8.43 1.58
N PHE A 60 -5.89 7.91 2.74
CA PHE A 60 -5.55 8.46 4.05
C PHE A 60 -4.97 7.39 4.95
N ASP A 61 -3.74 7.61 5.43
CA ASP A 61 -3.05 6.70 6.35
C ASP A 61 -3.11 7.23 7.80
N ASP A 62 -2.89 6.31 8.74
CA ASP A 62 -2.66 6.50 10.17
C ASP A 62 -3.89 6.82 11.04
N GLY A 63 -5.07 6.90 10.46
CA GLY A 63 -6.33 7.10 11.18
C GLY A 63 -6.87 5.85 11.88
N PRO A 64 -8.03 5.98 12.56
CA PRO A 64 -8.76 7.24 12.78
C PRO A 64 -8.14 8.11 13.88
N HIS A 65 -8.27 9.44 13.73
CA HIS A 65 -7.99 10.45 14.73
C HIS A 65 -9.25 11.29 15.02
N PRO A 66 -9.63 11.53 16.28
CA PRO A 66 -10.93 12.09 16.67
C PRO A 66 -11.24 13.45 16.04
N LYS A 67 -10.20 14.28 15.86
CA LYS A 67 -10.33 15.62 15.26
C LYS A 67 -10.18 15.66 13.75
N TYR A 68 -9.29 14.83 13.18
CA TYR A 68 -8.79 15.03 11.83
C TYR A 68 -9.57 14.18 10.83
N THR A 69 -9.72 12.88 11.11
CA THR A 69 -10.59 11.98 10.34
C THR A 69 -12.00 12.54 10.23
N ALA A 70 -12.60 12.98 11.35
CA ALA A 70 -13.95 13.57 11.34
C ALA A 70 -14.09 14.76 10.38
N LYS A 71 -13.11 15.68 10.40
CA LYS A 71 -13.11 16.86 9.51
C LYS A 71 -12.82 16.51 8.06
N ILE A 72 -11.98 15.51 7.82
CA ILE A 72 -11.72 15.01 6.46
C ILE A 72 -13.00 14.39 5.89
N LEU A 73 -13.73 13.58 6.67
CA LEU A 73 -15.03 13.04 6.29
C LEU A 73 -16.04 14.16 5.97
N ASP A 74 -16.12 15.20 6.82
CA ASP A 74 -16.98 16.36 6.55
C ASP A 74 -16.62 17.05 5.22
N THR A 75 -15.33 17.23 4.94
CA THR A 75 -14.86 17.82 3.67
C THR A 75 -15.17 16.93 2.47
N LEU A 76 -14.97 15.61 2.59
CA LEU A 76 -15.31 14.66 1.53
C LEU A 76 -16.81 14.65 1.24
N ALA A 77 -17.64 14.65 2.28
CA ALA A 77 -19.10 14.73 2.17
C ALA A 77 -19.56 16.03 1.49
N LYS A 78 -18.99 17.18 1.89
CA LYS A 78 -19.28 18.50 1.30
C LYS A 78 -19.09 18.54 -0.22
N TYR A 79 -18.13 17.78 -0.73
CA TYR A 79 -17.81 17.73 -2.16
C TYR A 79 -18.22 16.43 -2.83
N GLU A 80 -18.99 15.57 -2.16
CA GLU A 80 -19.43 14.27 -2.67
C GLU A 80 -18.27 13.43 -3.24
N ALA A 81 -17.15 13.38 -2.52
CA ALA A 81 -15.96 12.62 -2.89
C ALA A 81 -15.87 11.32 -2.09
N LYS A 82 -15.46 10.23 -2.73
CA LYS A 82 -15.10 8.96 -2.05
C LYS A 82 -13.58 8.85 -1.89
N ALA A 83 -13.17 8.03 -0.93
CA ALA A 83 -11.77 7.86 -0.54
C ALA A 83 -11.56 6.50 0.12
N THR A 84 -10.31 6.10 0.27
CA THR A 84 -9.90 4.88 0.98
C THR A 84 -9.07 5.25 2.21
N PHE A 85 -9.44 4.71 3.37
CA PHE A 85 -8.75 4.96 4.64
C PHE A 85 -8.00 3.71 5.09
N PHE A 86 -6.69 3.81 5.21
CA PHE A 86 -5.80 2.77 5.72
C PHE A 86 -5.72 2.90 7.24
N ILE A 87 -6.47 2.04 7.91
CA ILE A 87 -6.76 2.12 9.34
C ILE A 87 -5.70 1.40 10.16
N ILE A 88 -5.21 2.07 11.21
CA ILE A 88 -4.42 1.45 12.28
C ILE A 88 -5.39 0.79 13.26
N GLY A 89 -5.20 -0.50 13.53
CA GLY A 89 -6.10 -1.27 14.40
C GLY A 89 -6.24 -0.72 15.82
N GLN A 90 -5.13 -0.29 16.45
CA GLN A 90 -5.17 0.36 17.77
C GLN A 90 -5.98 1.67 17.78
N ASN A 91 -6.01 2.40 16.66
CA ASN A 91 -6.80 3.61 16.54
C ASN A 91 -8.28 3.27 16.31
N ALA A 92 -8.57 2.21 15.55
CA ALA A 92 -9.94 1.70 15.39
C ALA A 92 -10.56 1.28 16.73
N GLU A 93 -9.78 0.66 17.62
CA GLU A 93 -10.24 0.30 18.98
C GLU A 93 -10.60 1.52 19.82
N LYS A 94 -9.82 2.60 19.70
CA LYS A 94 -10.04 3.84 20.46
C LYS A 94 -11.21 4.67 19.92
N TYR A 95 -11.44 4.64 18.60
CA TYR A 95 -12.42 5.48 17.92
C TYR A 95 -13.32 4.67 16.98
N PRO A 96 -14.04 3.64 17.48
CA PRO A 96 -14.86 2.77 16.66
C PRO A 96 -16.01 3.51 15.97
N GLU A 97 -16.49 4.61 16.56
CA GLU A 97 -17.51 5.47 15.97
C GLU A 97 -17.05 6.10 14.65
N LEU A 98 -15.76 6.47 14.55
CA LEU A 98 -15.21 7.03 13.32
C LEU A 98 -15.02 5.96 12.25
N VAL A 99 -14.61 4.75 12.62
CA VAL A 99 -14.55 3.62 11.66
C VAL A 99 -15.94 3.31 11.11
N SER A 100 -16.95 3.23 11.99
CA SER A 100 -18.35 3.02 11.58
C SER A 100 -18.86 4.14 10.68
N ARG A 101 -18.53 5.40 11.00
CA ARG A 101 -18.89 6.58 10.20
C ARG A 101 -18.25 6.53 8.81
N THR A 102 -16.93 6.31 8.73
CA THR A 102 -16.20 6.19 7.47
C THR A 102 -16.85 5.15 6.56
N TYR A 103 -17.17 3.97 7.10
CA TYR A 103 -17.85 2.91 6.34
C TYR A 103 -19.26 3.31 5.88
N LYS A 104 -20.09 3.84 6.79
CA LYS A 104 -21.48 4.22 6.49
C LYS A 104 -21.60 5.36 5.48
N GLU A 105 -20.62 6.26 5.45
CA GLU A 105 -20.54 7.33 4.46
C GLU A 105 -20.04 6.82 3.09
N GLY A 106 -19.80 5.52 2.93
CA GLY A 106 -19.45 4.88 1.67
C GLY A 106 -17.99 5.05 1.28
N HIS A 107 -17.10 5.32 2.24
CA HIS A 107 -15.67 5.25 2.03
C HIS A 107 -15.17 3.82 2.20
N GLU A 108 -14.05 3.50 1.57
CA GLU A 108 -13.42 2.20 1.71
C GLU A 108 -12.53 2.17 2.95
N LEU A 109 -12.59 1.07 3.69
CA LEU A 109 -11.69 0.77 4.80
C LEU A 109 -10.62 -0.22 4.35
N ALA A 110 -9.37 0.08 4.63
CA ALA A 110 -8.20 -0.72 4.29
C ALA A 110 -7.32 -0.95 5.53
N ASN A 111 -6.46 -1.95 5.49
CA ASN A 111 -5.62 -2.37 6.60
C ASN A 111 -4.28 -1.62 6.60
N HIS A 112 -3.88 -1.04 7.74
CA HIS A 112 -2.58 -0.38 7.92
C HIS A 112 -1.81 -0.91 9.13
N THR A 113 -1.90 -2.23 9.39
CA THR A 113 -1.38 -2.90 10.59
C THR A 113 -2.09 -2.45 11.88
N TYR A 114 -1.85 -3.17 12.97
CA TYR A 114 -2.54 -2.96 14.23
C TYR A 114 -1.82 -1.90 15.07
N SER A 115 -0.50 -2.01 15.19
CA SER A 115 0.36 -1.18 16.06
C SER A 115 1.30 -0.24 15.30
N HIS A 116 1.25 -0.23 13.96
CA HIS A 116 2.08 0.60 13.07
C HIS A 116 3.60 0.36 13.18
N PRO A 117 4.10 -0.89 13.14
CA PRO A 117 5.53 -1.14 13.22
C PRO A 117 6.25 -0.81 11.90
N TYR A 118 7.29 0.02 11.95
CA TYR A 118 8.17 0.28 10.79
C TYR A 118 8.98 -0.94 10.34
N LYS A 119 9.27 -1.86 11.28
CA LYS A 119 9.94 -3.14 11.02
C LYS A 119 9.18 -4.22 11.76
N VAL A 120 8.83 -5.27 11.03
CA VAL A 120 7.98 -6.34 11.54
C VAL A 120 8.48 -7.68 10.99
N SER A 121 8.48 -8.71 11.83
CA SER A 121 8.76 -10.07 11.36
C SER A 121 7.56 -10.61 10.56
N ILE A 122 7.73 -11.66 9.77
CA ILE A 122 6.60 -12.22 8.99
C ILE A 122 5.50 -12.81 9.90
N PRO A 123 5.80 -13.58 10.96
CA PRO A 123 4.78 -14.02 11.91
C PRO A 123 4.04 -12.84 12.57
N ASP A 124 4.77 -11.81 12.98
CA ASP A 124 4.15 -10.63 13.61
C ASP A 124 3.29 -9.86 12.59
N LEU A 125 3.71 -9.76 11.33
CA LEU A 125 2.93 -9.13 10.27
C LEU A 125 1.59 -9.84 10.07
N GLN A 126 1.57 -11.17 10.07
CA GLN A 126 0.31 -11.93 9.95
C GLN A 126 -0.63 -11.58 11.09
N GLU A 127 -0.10 -11.47 12.31
CA GLU A 127 -0.89 -11.11 13.48
C GLU A 127 -1.39 -9.65 13.42
N GLU A 128 -0.53 -8.71 13.03
CA GLU A 128 -0.87 -7.30 12.82
C GLU A 128 -2.01 -7.12 11.81
N LEU A 129 -1.94 -7.84 10.67
CA LEU A 129 -2.99 -7.83 9.66
C LEU A 129 -4.29 -8.44 10.21
N ARG A 130 -4.19 -9.60 10.88
CA ARG A 130 -5.34 -10.34 11.42
C ARG A 130 -6.08 -9.51 12.48
N GLN A 131 -5.37 -8.94 13.44
CA GLN A 131 -5.96 -8.14 14.52
C GLN A 131 -6.67 -6.91 13.98
N THR A 132 -6.06 -6.21 13.02
CA THR A 132 -6.66 -5.03 12.38
C THR A 132 -7.93 -5.37 11.62
N ASN A 133 -7.92 -6.44 10.81
CA ASN A 133 -9.12 -6.88 10.10
C ASN A 133 -10.22 -7.31 11.06
N GLN A 134 -9.89 -8.03 12.15
CA GLN A 134 -10.86 -8.41 13.16
C GLN A 134 -11.50 -7.20 13.84
N MET A 135 -10.69 -6.18 14.18
CA MET A 135 -11.20 -4.94 14.76
C MET A 135 -12.18 -4.24 13.82
N ILE A 136 -11.78 -4.02 12.56
CA ILE A 136 -12.64 -3.38 11.56
C ILE A 136 -13.92 -4.20 11.30
N TYR A 137 -13.81 -5.52 11.20
CA TYR A 137 -14.94 -6.42 11.02
C TYR A 137 -15.91 -6.38 12.20
N SER A 138 -15.40 -6.35 13.43
CA SER A 138 -16.24 -6.28 14.64
C SER A 138 -17.09 -5.00 14.70
N ILE A 139 -16.59 -3.90 14.12
CA ILE A 139 -17.27 -2.59 14.12
C ILE A 139 -18.27 -2.48 12.97
N THR A 140 -17.95 -3.06 11.81
CA THR A 140 -18.63 -2.75 10.54
C THR A 140 -19.28 -3.94 9.84
N GLY A 141 -18.90 -5.18 10.20
CA GLY A 141 -19.20 -6.40 9.44
C GLY A 141 -18.43 -6.52 8.12
N PHE A 142 -17.57 -5.55 7.79
CA PHE A 142 -16.75 -5.54 6.59
C PHE A 142 -15.33 -6.00 6.90
N SER A 143 -14.78 -6.86 6.05
CA SER A 143 -13.39 -7.31 6.15
C SER A 143 -12.57 -6.66 5.04
N PRO A 144 -11.60 -5.79 5.35
CA PRO A 144 -10.73 -5.19 4.34
C PRO A 144 -9.99 -6.22 3.48
N VAL A 145 -9.83 -5.88 2.20
CA VAL A 145 -9.06 -6.67 1.20
C VAL A 145 -7.84 -5.92 0.66
N LEU A 146 -7.63 -4.68 1.13
CA LEU A 146 -6.49 -3.86 0.78
C LEU A 146 -5.59 -3.68 1.99
N PHE A 147 -4.29 -3.70 1.76
CA PHE A 147 -3.25 -3.47 2.77
C PHE A 147 -2.23 -2.47 2.25
N ARG A 148 -1.80 -1.53 3.10
CA ARG A 148 -0.65 -0.66 2.82
C ARG A 148 0.44 -0.84 3.88
N PRO A 149 1.68 -1.18 3.49
CA PRO A 149 2.81 -1.24 4.41
C PRO A 149 3.16 0.12 5.01
N VAL A 150 3.56 0.12 6.28
CA VAL A 150 3.94 1.33 7.01
C VAL A 150 5.12 2.05 6.32
N GLY A 151 4.91 3.32 6.00
CA GLY A 151 5.89 4.16 5.29
C GLY A 151 6.22 3.70 3.87
N GLY A 152 5.41 2.81 3.28
CA GLY A 152 5.68 2.20 1.97
C GLY A 152 6.87 1.24 1.96
N ASN A 153 7.35 0.82 3.14
CA ASN A 153 8.46 -0.13 3.23
C ASN A 153 7.94 -1.56 3.05
N TYR A 154 8.41 -2.26 2.03
CA TYR A 154 8.04 -3.63 1.77
C TYR A 154 9.24 -4.50 1.40
N THR A 155 9.07 -5.81 1.57
CA THR A 155 9.96 -6.85 1.05
C THR A 155 9.10 -7.85 0.27
N GLU A 156 9.69 -8.64 -0.61
CA GLU A 156 8.95 -9.68 -1.34
C GLU A 156 8.22 -10.64 -0.38
N LYS A 157 8.85 -11.01 0.75
CA LYS A 157 8.22 -11.87 1.77
C LYS A 157 6.98 -11.21 2.38
N MET A 158 7.01 -9.90 2.63
CA MET A 158 5.87 -9.15 3.14
C MET A 158 4.73 -9.11 2.11
N ILE A 159 5.05 -8.83 0.84
CA ILE A 159 4.05 -8.84 -0.24
C ILE A 159 3.40 -10.22 -0.37
N ASN A 160 4.21 -11.28 -0.48
CA ASN A 160 3.70 -12.65 -0.57
C ASN A 160 2.86 -13.03 0.65
N THR A 161 3.24 -12.56 1.85
CA THR A 161 2.45 -12.78 3.08
C THR A 161 1.09 -12.09 2.99
N ALA A 162 1.05 -10.83 2.55
CA ALA A 162 -0.21 -10.10 2.38
C ALA A 162 -1.11 -10.77 1.32
N VAL A 163 -0.55 -11.12 0.16
CA VAL A 163 -1.28 -11.80 -0.93
C VAL A 163 -1.83 -13.15 -0.48
N ASN A 164 -1.04 -13.96 0.22
CA ASN A 164 -1.49 -15.25 0.76
C ASN A 164 -2.60 -15.13 1.82
N ASN A 165 -2.73 -13.95 2.44
CA ASN A 165 -3.81 -13.62 3.37
C ASN A 165 -5.00 -12.93 2.67
N GLY A 166 -5.03 -12.90 1.33
CA GLY A 166 -6.13 -12.37 0.54
C GLY A 166 -6.10 -10.86 0.32
N TYR A 167 -4.98 -10.19 0.63
CA TYR A 167 -4.86 -8.75 0.40
C TYR A 167 -4.26 -8.42 -0.97
N LYS A 168 -4.71 -7.32 -1.57
CA LYS A 168 -3.90 -6.56 -2.53
C LYS A 168 -3.11 -5.51 -1.78
N VAL A 169 -1.84 -5.35 -2.16
CA VAL A 169 -0.99 -4.32 -1.56
C VAL A 169 -1.17 -3.01 -2.33
N VAL A 170 -1.36 -1.91 -1.61
CA VAL A 170 -1.62 -0.61 -2.22
C VAL A 170 -0.55 0.38 -1.79
N MET A 171 0.13 0.92 -2.79
CA MET A 171 1.07 2.03 -2.67
C MET A 171 0.38 3.31 -3.16
N TRP A 172 1.13 4.26 -3.68
CA TRP A 172 0.61 5.50 -4.25
C TRP A 172 1.40 5.85 -5.51
N SER A 173 0.86 6.71 -6.37
CA SER A 173 1.61 7.19 -7.53
C SER A 173 2.86 7.89 -7.00
N TRP A 174 4.05 7.54 -7.49
CA TRP A 174 5.32 8.03 -6.95
C TRP A 174 5.39 9.57 -6.84
N HIS A 175 4.76 10.28 -7.78
CA HIS A 175 4.70 11.74 -7.78
C HIS A 175 3.63 12.35 -6.86
N GLN A 176 2.72 11.55 -6.29
CA GLN A 176 1.57 11.94 -5.46
C GLN A 176 1.70 11.61 -3.97
N ASP A 177 2.93 11.54 -3.46
CA ASP A 177 3.18 11.69 -2.02
C ASP A 177 3.07 13.18 -1.63
N THR A 178 2.05 13.54 -0.87
CA THR A 178 1.86 14.94 -0.45
C THR A 178 2.85 15.42 0.61
N GLN A 179 3.49 14.49 1.32
CA GLN A 179 4.34 14.77 2.48
C GLN A 179 3.67 15.67 3.53
N ASP A 180 2.34 15.60 3.63
CA ASP A 180 1.53 16.39 4.56
C ASP A 180 1.89 16.12 6.04
N TRP A 181 2.42 14.93 6.34
CA TRP A 181 3.00 14.57 7.63
C TRP A 181 4.16 15.47 8.07
N LYS A 182 4.89 16.09 7.13
CA LYS A 182 5.97 17.07 7.42
C LYS A 182 5.46 18.48 7.70
N GLU A 183 4.15 18.70 7.66
CA GLU A 183 3.51 20.01 7.82
C GLU A 183 4.09 21.10 6.88
N PRO A 184 4.24 20.85 5.56
CA PRO A 184 4.95 21.73 4.63
C PRO A 184 4.23 23.06 4.32
N GLY A 185 2.97 23.19 4.73
CA GLY A 185 2.03 24.27 4.42
C GLY A 185 0.95 23.81 3.44
N ALA A 186 -0.31 24.21 3.67
CA ALA A 186 -1.45 23.80 2.83
C ALA A 186 -1.23 24.10 1.34
N ASN A 187 -0.73 25.30 1.00
CA ASN A 187 -0.47 25.67 -0.39
C ASN A 187 0.56 24.76 -1.08
N LYS A 188 1.56 24.24 -0.36
CA LYS A 188 2.52 23.30 -0.93
C LYS A 188 1.88 21.95 -1.23
N ILE A 189 0.98 21.49 -0.35
CA ILE A 189 0.18 20.28 -0.56
C ILE A 189 -0.71 20.46 -1.81
N VAL A 190 -1.41 21.59 -1.91
CA VAL A 190 -2.24 21.94 -3.08
C VAL A 190 -1.43 21.93 -4.37
N GLN A 191 -0.30 22.66 -4.40
CA GLN A 191 0.56 22.74 -5.59
C GLN A 191 1.10 21.38 -6.01
N LYS A 192 1.52 20.55 -5.04
CA LYS A 192 2.01 19.20 -5.27
C LYS A 192 0.95 18.34 -5.97
N VAL A 193 -0.27 18.34 -5.42
CA VAL A 193 -1.35 17.52 -5.96
C VAL A 193 -1.83 18.05 -7.31
N LEU A 194 -2.24 19.31 -7.37
CA LEU A 194 -2.82 19.89 -8.59
C LEU A 194 -1.82 20.01 -9.74
N GLY A 195 -0.53 20.20 -9.44
CA GLY A 195 0.52 20.28 -10.46
C GLY A 195 0.92 18.92 -11.05
N GLY A 196 0.59 17.81 -10.37
CA GLY A 196 1.01 16.47 -10.77
C GLY A 196 -0.11 15.49 -11.12
N THR A 197 -1.38 15.83 -10.86
CA THR A 197 -2.49 14.87 -10.96
C THR A 197 -2.68 14.37 -12.38
N LYS A 198 -2.77 13.05 -12.53
CA LYS A 198 -3.07 12.33 -13.77
C LYS A 198 -4.25 11.38 -13.57
N PRO A 199 -5.00 11.06 -14.65
CA PRO A 199 -5.93 9.94 -14.65
C PRO A 199 -5.30 8.69 -14.04
N GLY A 200 -6.02 8.01 -13.13
CA GLY A 200 -5.56 6.77 -12.52
C GLY A 200 -4.69 6.93 -11.27
N ASP A 201 -4.40 8.16 -10.84
CA ASP A 201 -3.53 8.40 -9.69
C ASP A 201 -4.14 7.92 -8.36
N VAL A 202 -3.31 7.33 -7.50
CA VAL A 202 -3.56 7.11 -6.08
C VAL A 202 -2.75 8.15 -5.30
N ILE A 203 -3.44 9.02 -4.56
CA ILE A 203 -2.84 10.19 -3.89
C ILE A 203 -2.75 9.90 -2.38
N LEU A 204 -1.56 10.04 -1.81
CA LEU A 204 -1.29 9.76 -0.39
C LEU A 204 -1.42 11.00 0.48
N PHE A 205 -2.31 10.93 1.47
CA PHE A 205 -2.43 11.85 2.59
C PHE A 205 -2.45 11.07 3.92
N HIS A 206 -2.48 11.79 5.02
CA HIS A 206 -2.64 11.20 6.36
C HIS A 206 -3.83 11.84 7.08
N ASP A 207 -4.62 11.03 7.79
CA ASP A 207 -5.68 11.50 8.70
C ASP A 207 -5.33 11.27 10.17
N GLY A 208 -4.22 10.60 10.46
CA GLY A 208 -3.62 10.45 11.79
C GLY A 208 -2.14 10.84 11.87
N GLY A 209 -1.43 10.29 12.87
CA GLY A 209 0.03 10.43 12.98
C GLY A 209 0.55 11.85 13.25
N GLY A 210 -0.27 12.75 13.79
CA GLY A 210 0.13 14.13 14.10
C GLY A 210 -0.86 15.19 13.59
N ASN A 211 -0.39 16.42 13.38
CA ASN A 211 -1.26 17.55 13.06
C ASN A 211 -1.68 17.62 11.58
N ARG A 212 -2.92 17.23 11.26
CA ARG A 212 -3.45 17.24 9.88
C ARG A 212 -4.29 18.47 9.51
N THR A 213 -4.09 19.59 10.21
CA THR A 213 -4.81 20.85 9.90
C THR A 213 -4.51 21.35 8.48
N GLN A 214 -3.27 21.19 8.02
CA GLN A 214 -2.88 21.63 6.68
C GLN A 214 -3.46 20.74 5.59
N THR A 215 -3.55 19.42 5.84
CA THR A 215 -4.23 18.45 4.97
C THR A 215 -5.68 18.85 4.74
N ILE A 216 -6.44 19.13 5.80
CA ILE A 216 -7.85 19.55 5.71
C ILE A 216 -7.98 20.82 4.85
N LYS A 217 -7.16 21.84 5.12
CA LYS A 217 -7.18 23.09 4.34
C LYS A 217 -6.85 22.87 2.87
N ALA A 218 -5.90 21.99 2.57
CA ALA A 218 -5.53 21.66 1.20
C ALA A 218 -6.67 20.92 0.48
N LEU A 219 -7.35 19.98 1.14
CA LEU A 219 -8.48 19.25 0.56
C LEU A 219 -9.65 20.16 0.17
N GLU A 220 -9.91 21.23 0.95
CA GLU A 220 -10.94 22.23 0.64
C GLU A 220 -10.68 22.98 -0.68
N GLU A 221 -9.43 22.98 -1.18
CA GLU A 221 -9.06 23.56 -2.47
C GLU A 221 -8.88 22.49 -3.55
N ILE A 222 -8.20 21.38 -3.22
CA ILE A 222 -7.88 20.30 -4.16
C ILE A 222 -9.15 19.68 -4.75
N ILE A 223 -10.07 19.25 -3.88
CA ILE A 223 -11.25 18.49 -4.30
C ILE A 223 -12.09 19.28 -5.29
N PRO A 224 -12.59 20.49 -4.97
CA PRO A 224 -13.40 21.25 -5.92
C PRO A 224 -12.62 21.63 -7.19
N THR A 225 -11.30 21.85 -7.10
CA THR A 225 -10.49 22.19 -8.29
C THR A 225 -10.39 21.01 -9.25
N LEU A 226 -10.10 19.81 -8.75
CA LEU A 226 -10.06 18.60 -9.58
C LEU A 226 -11.46 18.23 -10.12
N LYS A 227 -12.54 18.40 -9.34
CA LYS A 227 -13.92 18.23 -9.87
C LYS A 227 -14.17 19.16 -11.06
N LYS A 228 -13.78 20.44 -10.96
CA LYS A 228 -13.89 21.42 -12.07
C LYS A 228 -13.07 21.02 -13.30
N GLN A 229 -11.96 20.32 -13.10
CA GLN A 229 -11.14 19.76 -14.20
C GLN A 229 -11.71 18.46 -14.78
N GLY A 230 -12.83 17.97 -14.26
CA GLY A 230 -13.54 16.78 -14.72
C GLY A 230 -13.12 15.49 -14.02
N TYR A 231 -12.40 15.56 -12.90
CA TYR A 231 -12.05 14.38 -12.13
C TYR A 231 -13.19 13.89 -11.24
N THR A 232 -13.32 12.56 -11.15
CA THR A 232 -14.16 11.86 -10.17
C THR A 232 -13.28 11.19 -9.12
N PHE A 233 -13.73 11.22 -7.87
CA PHE A 233 -13.04 10.61 -6.74
C PHE A 233 -13.65 9.25 -6.44
N VAL A 234 -12.83 8.21 -6.57
CA VAL A 234 -13.22 6.81 -6.36
C VAL A 234 -12.38 6.19 -5.24
N THR A 235 -12.86 5.09 -4.69
CA THR A 235 -12.07 4.23 -3.81
C THR A 235 -10.98 3.50 -4.62
N VAL A 236 -9.98 2.94 -3.94
CA VAL A 236 -8.91 2.17 -4.60
C VAL A 236 -9.47 0.89 -5.22
N SER A 237 -10.41 0.20 -4.58
CA SER A 237 -11.05 -0.97 -5.20
C SER A 237 -11.80 -0.61 -6.48
N GLU A 238 -12.59 0.47 -6.50
CA GLU A 238 -13.27 0.96 -7.72
C GLU A 238 -12.25 1.34 -8.82
N LEU A 239 -11.12 1.92 -8.44
CA LEU A 239 -10.03 2.23 -9.37
C LEU A 239 -9.50 0.94 -10.02
N ILE A 240 -9.20 -0.09 -9.21
CA ILE A 240 -8.72 -1.40 -9.70
C ILE A 240 -9.76 -2.08 -10.60
N GLU A 241 -11.04 -2.03 -10.23
CA GLU A 241 -12.12 -2.59 -11.04
C GLU A 241 -12.22 -1.92 -12.42
N LYS A 242 -12.00 -0.60 -12.51
CA LYS A 242 -11.97 0.11 -13.79
C LYS A 242 -10.87 -0.39 -14.71
N LYS A 243 -9.67 -0.61 -14.20
CA LYS A 243 -8.57 -1.21 -14.97
C LYS A 243 -8.97 -2.59 -15.51
N GLN A 244 -9.52 -3.46 -14.66
CA GLN A 244 -9.93 -4.81 -15.06
C GLN A 244 -11.04 -4.80 -16.12
N GLN A 245 -11.97 -3.83 -16.07
CA GLN A 245 -12.99 -3.67 -17.10
C GLN A 245 -12.39 -3.27 -18.44
N GLN A 246 -11.40 -2.37 -18.45
CA GLN A 246 -10.71 -1.93 -19.67
C GLN A 246 -9.91 -3.07 -20.31
N GLU A 247 -9.22 -3.89 -19.51
CA GLU A 247 -8.46 -5.05 -19.99
C GLU A 247 -9.33 -6.14 -20.62
N LYS A 248 -10.60 -6.28 -20.21
CA LYS A 248 -11.54 -7.26 -20.79
C LYS A 248 -12.11 -6.84 -22.14
N ILE A 249 -12.02 -5.57 -22.49
CA ILE A 249 -12.59 -5.00 -23.72
C ILE A 249 -11.54 -4.96 -24.86
N GLN A 250 -10.26 -5.10 -24.52
CA GLN A 250 -9.14 -5.18 -25.47
C GLN A 250 -8.90 -6.62 -25.93
#